data_AF-A0A954R5V5-F1
#
_entry.id   AF-A0A954R5V5-F1
#
_cell.length_a   1.000
_cell.length_b   1.000
_cell.length_c   1.000
_cell.angle_alpha   90.00
_cell.angle_beta   90.00
_cell.angle_gamma   90.00
#
_symmetry.space_group_name_H-M   'P 1'
#
loop_
_entity.id
_entity.type
_entity.pdbx_description
1 polymer ?
#
loop_
_entity_poly.entity_id
_entity_poly.type
_entity_poly.pdbx_seq_one_letter_code
_entity_poly.pdbx_strand_id
1 'polypeptide(L)'
;GSGQVETMTITRPAVDIAYIIVGGYGNFSIKLDNLQFGPQSVTTTGPLGTYSFPALPSGNYTVRATPLGDNQPLEPRSAIRSETVVAGAATLNVDFGFSSATRLWHNERNPIDVNDDGLITPIDALQIINELNRGGARTLIGSDLPFPPYIDTNADGLLTPNDVLQVINYINAHSVSGRSGEGEPSQTTVAFTADPQMAAPIDTFPIDRLLAQLDDDQDGWSELLSTY
;
A
#
# COMPACT_ATOMS: atom_id res chain seq x y z
N GLY A 1 -8.32 -39.18 24.65
CA GLY A 1 -8.98 -40.50 24.54
C GLY A 1 -10.10 -40.36 23.53
N SER A 2 -10.37 -41.37 22.70
CA SER A 2 -11.42 -41.31 21.69
C SER A 2 -12.80 -41.27 22.36
N GLY A 3 -13.31 -40.06 22.58
CA GLY A 3 -14.70 -39.80 22.96
C GLY A 3 -15.36 -38.99 21.84
N GLN A 4 -16.68 -39.04 21.76
CA GLN A 4 -17.42 -38.09 20.93
C GLN A 4 -17.25 -36.69 21.51
N VAL A 5 -16.93 -35.73 20.64
CA VAL A 5 -16.79 -34.32 21.00
C VAL A 5 -18.00 -33.60 20.41
N GLU A 6 -18.71 -32.86 21.26
CA GLU A 6 -19.84 -32.04 20.87
C GLU A 6 -19.73 -30.67 21.54
N THR A 7 -20.16 -29.62 20.84
CA THR A 7 -20.21 -28.26 21.38
C THR A 7 -21.65 -27.95 21.78
N MET A 8 -21.90 -27.72 23.06
CA MET A 8 -23.20 -27.29 23.57
C MET A 8 -23.22 -25.76 23.69
N THR A 9 -24.16 -25.11 22.98
CA THR A 9 -24.37 -23.67 23.07
C THR A 9 -25.69 -23.38 23.78
N ILE A 10 -25.64 -22.64 24.88
CA ILE A 10 -26.83 -22.19 25.63
C ILE A 10 -26.90 -20.68 25.56
N THR A 11 -28.02 -20.15 25.07
CA THR A 11 -28.25 -18.69 24.96
C THR A 11 -29.58 -18.33 25.58
N ARG A 12 -29.66 -17.11 26.14
CA ARG A 12 -30.90 -16.51 26.62
C ARG A 12 -31.00 -15.06 26.13
N PRO A 13 -32.23 -14.52 25.95
CA PRO A 13 -32.41 -13.12 25.57
C PRO A 13 -31.97 -12.13 26.64
N ALA A 14 -31.92 -12.56 27.91
CA ALA A 14 -31.50 -11.76 29.05
C ALA A 14 -30.18 -12.30 29.64
N VAL A 15 -29.42 -11.42 30.28
CA VAL A 15 -28.14 -11.74 30.94
C VAL A 15 -28.39 -12.34 32.33
N ASP A 16 -29.11 -13.46 32.39
CA ASP A 16 -29.65 -14.03 33.65
C ASP A 16 -29.44 -15.56 33.78
N ILE A 17 -28.45 -16.12 33.07
CA ILE A 17 -28.02 -17.51 33.28
C ILE A 17 -27.24 -17.58 34.60
N ALA A 18 -27.84 -18.15 35.65
CA ALA A 18 -27.21 -18.31 36.96
C ALA A 18 -26.35 -19.58 37.06
N TYR A 19 -26.82 -20.69 36.49
CA TYR A 19 -26.10 -21.96 36.47
C TYR A 19 -26.52 -22.81 35.28
N ILE A 20 -25.64 -23.72 34.87
CA ILE A 20 -25.89 -24.76 33.87
C ILE A 20 -25.57 -26.09 34.54
N ILE A 21 -26.50 -27.05 34.46
CA ILE A 21 -26.31 -28.41 34.97
C ILE A 21 -26.14 -29.34 33.78
N VAL A 22 -25.02 -30.07 33.74
CA VAL A 22 -24.73 -31.08 32.71
C VAL A 22 -24.64 -32.44 33.40
N GLY A 23 -25.40 -33.41 32.91
CA GLY A 23 -25.44 -34.78 33.43
C GLY A 23 -25.15 -35.80 32.34
N GLY A 24 -24.35 -36.83 32.67
CA GLY A 24 -24.21 -38.02 31.86
C GLY A 24 -25.28 -39.06 32.19
N TYR A 25 -25.53 -40.00 31.27
CA TYR A 25 -26.38 -41.17 31.53
C TYR A 25 -25.52 -42.41 31.77
N GLY A 26 -25.89 -43.27 32.71
CA GLY A 26 -25.22 -44.56 32.95
C GLY A 26 -23.71 -44.44 33.26
N ASN A 27 -22.88 -45.19 32.53
CA ASN A 27 -21.43 -45.26 32.73
C ASN A 27 -20.64 -44.21 31.93
N PHE A 28 -21.31 -43.22 31.34
CA PHE A 28 -20.65 -42.16 30.59
C PHE A 28 -20.14 -41.07 31.54
N SER A 29 -18.87 -40.72 31.42
CA SER A 29 -18.29 -39.56 32.09
C SER A 29 -18.31 -38.37 31.14
N ILE A 30 -18.89 -37.25 31.58
CA ILE A 30 -18.82 -35.99 30.84
C ILE A 30 -17.58 -35.23 31.29
N LYS A 31 -16.71 -34.87 30.34
CA LYS A 31 -15.65 -33.90 30.55
C LYS A 31 -16.06 -32.61 29.85
N LEU A 32 -16.24 -31.55 30.62
CA LEU A 32 -16.34 -30.21 30.06
C LEU A 32 -14.92 -29.74 29.77
N ASP A 33 -14.63 -29.51 28.50
CA ASP A 33 -13.36 -28.97 28.04
C ASP A 33 -13.69 -27.71 27.21
N ASN A 34 -12.93 -26.63 27.38
CA ASN A 34 -13.18 -25.33 26.73
C ASN A 34 -14.53 -24.66 27.09
N LEU A 35 -14.88 -24.56 28.37
CA LEU A 35 -16.04 -23.76 28.82
C LEU A 35 -15.80 -22.26 28.53
N GLN A 36 -16.69 -21.65 27.74
CA GLN A 36 -16.68 -20.23 27.42
C GLN A 36 -17.96 -19.58 27.93
N PHE A 37 -17.84 -18.35 28.46
CA PHE A 37 -18.96 -17.57 28.97
C PHE A 37 -18.94 -16.17 28.35
N GLY A 38 -20.13 -15.59 28.18
CA GLY A 38 -20.30 -14.29 27.52
C GLY A 38 -20.54 -14.41 26.02
N PRO A 39 -20.74 -13.27 25.34
CA PRO A 39 -20.96 -13.23 23.90
C PRO A 39 -19.69 -13.64 23.14
N GLN A 40 -19.87 -14.07 21.90
CA GLN A 40 -18.73 -14.31 21.01
C GLN A 40 -17.90 -13.03 20.86
N SER A 41 -16.60 -13.14 21.09
CA SER A 41 -15.66 -12.01 21.00
C SER A 41 -14.76 -12.09 19.76
N VAL A 42 -14.82 -13.19 19.02
CA VAL A 42 -14.05 -13.43 17.80
C VAL A 42 -14.93 -14.15 16.79
N THR A 43 -14.84 -13.74 15.53
CA THR A 43 -15.50 -14.39 14.39
C THR A 43 -14.62 -14.22 13.16
N THR A 44 -14.85 -15.07 12.16
CA THR A 44 -14.19 -14.98 10.85
C THR A 44 -15.23 -14.57 9.83
N THR A 45 -14.89 -13.62 8.95
CA THR A 45 -15.77 -13.17 7.88
C THR A 45 -16.16 -14.33 6.96
N GLY A 46 -17.42 -14.35 6.54
CA GLY A 46 -17.92 -15.32 5.56
C GLY A 46 -17.42 -15.05 4.13
N PRO A 47 -17.82 -15.89 3.15
CA PRO A 47 -17.41 -15.76 1.75
C PRO A 47 -17.76 -14.42 1.08
N LEU A 48 -18.75 -13.71 1.62
CA LEU A 48 -19.19 -12.39 1.14
C LEU A 48 -18.65 -11.23 2.00
N GLY A 49 -17.66 -11.48 2.87
CA GLY A 49 -17.09 -10.48 3.77
C GLY A 49 -17.96 -10.14 5.00
N THR A 50 -19.14 -10.76 5.13
CA THR A 50 -20.06 -10.52 6.25
C THR A 50 -19.52 -11.11 7.56
N TYR A 51 -19.71 -10.40 8.66
CA TYR A 51 -19.46 -10.89 10.01
C TYR A 51 -20.57 -10.45 10.98
N SER A 52 -20.70 -11.13 12.12
CA SER A 52 -21.63 -10.70 13.17
C SER A 52 -21.17 -11.16 14.56
N PHE A 53 -21.50 -10.37 15.57
CA PHE A 53 -21.35 -10.72 16.99
C PHE A 53 -22.75 -10.76 17.63
N PRO A 54 -23.36 -11.95 17.76
CA PRO A 54 -24.72 -12.06 18.27
C PRO A 54 -24.79 -11.83 19.78
N ALA A 55 -25.96 -11.36 20.25
CA ALA A 55 -26.31 -11.26 21.67
C ALA A 55 -25.33 -10.43 22.54
N LEU A 56 -24.80 -9.34 21.98
CA LEU A 56 -24.01 -8.37 22.74
C LEU A 56 -24.92 -7.59 23.71
N PRO A 57 -24.56 -7.52 25.01
CA PRO A 57 -25.18 -6.59 25.96
C PRO A 57 -25.01 -5.12 25.53
N SER A 58 -25.82 -4.23 26.11
CA SER A 58 -25.59 -2.78 25.92
C SER A 58 -24.22 -2.38 26.46
N GLY A 59 -23.43 -1.66 25.68
CA GLY A 59 -22.08 -1.27 26.06
C GLY A 59 -21.29 -0.64 24.92
N ASN A 60 -20.08 -0.19 25.21
CA ASN A 60 -19.14 0.31 24.20
C ASN A 60 -18.17 -0.81 23.84
N TYR A 61 -18.05 -1.09 22.54
CA TYR A 61 -17.24 -2.17 22.01
C TYR A 61 -16.20 -1.64 21.05
N THR A 62 -15.01 -2.22 21.11
CA THR A 62 -13.97 -2.03 20.10
C THR A 62 -13.90 -3.28 19.24
N VAL A 63 -14.16 -3.12 17.95
CA VAL A 63 -14.01 -4.18 16.95
C VAL A 63 -12.67 -4.00 16.27
N ARG A 64 -11.82 -5.03 16.33
CA ARG A 64 -10.56 -5.10 15.59
C ARG A 64 -10.68 -6.16 14.51
N ALA A 65 -10.42 -5.76 13.27
CA ALA A 65 -10.33 -6.68 12.16
C ALA A 65 -8.86 -7.04 11.90
N THR A 66 -8.59 -8.33 11.68
CA THR A 66 -7.25 -8.84 11.36
C THR A 66 -7.21 -9.17 9.87
N PRO A 67 -6.37 -8.50 9.06
CA PRO A 67 -6.25 -8.82 7.65
C PRO A 67 -5.76 -10.25 7.43
N LEU A 68 -6.15 -10.83 6.30
CA LEU A 68 -5.60 -12.11 5.84
C LEU A 68 -4.30 -11.86 5.07
N GLY A 69 -3.21 -12.53 5.45
CA GLY A 69 -1.91 -12.39 4.80
C GLY A 69 -1.40 -10.95 4.85
N ASP A 70 -0.93 -10.45 3.70
CA ASP A 70 -0.34 -9.11 3.59
C ASP A 70 -1.37 -8.00 3.30
N ASN A 71 -2.66 -8.30 3.35
CA ASN A 71 -3.69 -7.29 3.08
C ASN A 71 -3.58 -6.09 4.04
N GLN A 72 -3.76 -4.89 3.51
CA GLN A 72 -3.72 -3.64 4.25
C GLN A 72 -5.12 -3.06 4.42
N PRO A 73 -5.45 -2.51 5.61
CA PRO A 73 -6.74 -1.86 5.83
C PRO A 73 -6.85 -0.55 5.04
N LEU A 74 -8.00 -0.35 4.41
CA LEU A 74 -8.33 0.87 3.66
C LEU A 74 -8.86 1.95 4.60
N GLU A 75 -9.94 1.67 5.34
CA GLU A 75 -10.54 2.61 6.29
C GLU A 75 -11.23 1.90 7.48
N PRO A 76 -10.91 2.28 8.74
CA PRO A 76 -9.74 3.05 9.14
C PRO A 76 -8.46 2.22 8.98
N ARG A 77 -7.32 2.87 8.70
CA ARG A 77 -6.01 2.18 8.59
C ARG A 77 -5.57 1.48 9.89
N SER A 78 -6.19 1.80 11.02
CA SER A 78 -6.00 1.07 12.28
C SER A 78 -6.63 -0.33 12.28
N ALA A 79 -7.54 -0.62 11.34
CA ALA A 79 -8.45 -1.76 11.37
C ALA A 79 -9.24 -1.87 12.69
N ILE A 80 -9.49 -0.74 13.35
CA ILE A 80 -10.21 -0.67 14.63
C ILE A 80 -11.35 0.32 14.53
N ARG A 81 -12.56 -0.11 14.88
CA ARG A 81 -13.74 0.75 15.07
C ARG A 81 -14.27 0.62 16.50
N SER A 82 -14.88 1.68 17.01
CA SER A 82 -15.49 1.70 18.34
C SER A 82 -16.94 2.14 18.23
N GLU A 83 -17.85 1.36 18.79
CA GLU A 83 -19.28 1.55 18.63
C GLU A 83 -20.03 1.34 19.95
N THR A 84 -21.13 2.06 20.12
CA THR A 84 -22.06 1.82 21.23
C THR A 84 -23.15 0.86 20.77
N VAL A 85 -23.22 -0.29 21.43
CA VAL A 85 -24.24 -1.32 21.20
C VAL A 85 -25.35 -1.15 22.22
N VAL A 86 -26.60 -1.34 21.79
CA VAL A 86 -27.79 -1.37 22.65
C VAL A 86 -28.45 -2.74 22.51
N ALA A 87 -28.73 -3.38 23.64
CA ALA A 87 -29.37 -4.68 23.68
C ALA A 87 -30.71 -4.67 22.92
N GLY A 88 -30.91 -5.67 22.05
CA GLY A 88 -32.10 -5.80 21.23
C GLY A 88 -32.10 -4.97 19.94
N ALA A 89 -31.05 -4.19 19.66
CA ALA A 89 -30.88 -3.45 18.42
C ALA A 89 -29.65 -3.93 17.63
N ALA A 90 -29.76 -3.97 16.31
CA ALA A 90 -28.60 -4.22 15.44
C ALA A 90 -27.75 -2.96 15.33
N THR A 91 -26.44 -3.10 15.56
CA THR A 91 -25.46 -2.06 15.22
C THR A 91 -24.93 -2.36 13.83
N LEU A 92 -25.15 -1.45 12.88
CA LEU A 92 -24.82 -1.60 11.46
C LEU A 92 -23.75 -0.59 11.04
N ASN A 93 -23.23 -0.72 9.81
CA ASN A 93 -22.21 0.17 9.21
C ASN A 93 -20.85 0.15 9.93
N VAL A 94 -20.52 -0.97 10.57
CA VAL A 94 -19.21 -1.21 11.18
C VAL A 94 -18.32 -1.91 10.16
N ASP A 95 -18.05 -1.25 9.04
CA ASP A 95 -17.40 -1.91 7.90
C ASP A 95 -15.89 -1.73 7.91
N PHE A 96 -15.18 -2.76 7.43
CA PHE A 96 -13.73 -2.74 7.24
C PHE A 96 -13.41 -3.05 5.78
N GLY A 97 -12.65 -2.17 5.12
CA GLY A 97 -12.11 -2.41 3.78
C GLY A 97 -10.67 -2.91 3.86
N PHE A 98 -10.29 -3.83 2.97
CA PHE A 98 -8.92 -4.30 2.82
C PHE A 98 -8.52 -4.34 1.34
N SER A 99 -7.26 -4.02 1.04
CA SER A 99 -6.65 -4.24 -0.27
C SER A 99 -5.39 -5.08 -0.13
N SER A 100 -4.94 -5.74 -1.21
CA SER A 100 -3.58 -6.30 -1.22
C SER A 100 -2.57 -5.18 -0.95
N ALA A 101 -1.55 -5.44 -0.13
CA ALA A 101 -0.48 -4.46 0.12
C ALA A 101 0.17 -3.96 -1.18
N THR A 102 0.32 -4.85 -2.16
CA THR A 102 0.90 -4.51 -3.47
C THR A 102 0.02 -3.58 -4.31
N ARG A 103 -1.28 -3.50 -4.00
CA ARG A 103 -2.24 -2.70 -4.78
C ARG A 103 -2.65 -1.40 -4.10
N LEU A 104 -2.36 -1.25 -2.80
CA LEU A 104 -2.68 -0.02 -2.06
C LEU A 104 -2.01 1.20 -2.70
N TRP A 105 -0.75 1.04 -3.13
CA TRP A 105 0.08 2.11 -3.66
C TRP A 105 0.00 2.25 -5.18
N HIS A 106 -0.90 1.51 -5.82
CA HIS A 106 -1.03 1.43 -7.26
C HIS A 106 -2.36 2.02 -7.71
N ASN A 107 -2.32 2.96 -8.66
CA ASN A 107 -3.54 3.50 -9.24
C ASN A 107 -4.11 2.48 -10.25
N GLU A 108 -5.16 1.75 -9.86
CA GLU A 108 -5.79 0.75 -10.73
C GLU A 108 -6.46 1.36 -11.98
N ARG A 109 -6.89 2.62 -11.91
CA ARG A 109 -7.53 3.31 -13.04
C ARG A 109 -6.49 3.71 -14.07
N ASN A 110 -5.38 4.25 -13.61
CA ASN A 110 -4.28 4.68 -14.46
C ASN A 110 -2.96 4.65 -13.69
N PRO A 111 -2.14 3.60 -13.86
CA PRO A 111 -0.90 3.40 -13.09
C PRO A 111 0.13 4.53 -13.17
N ILE A 112 0.05 5.35 -14.22
CA ILE A 112 1.01 6.41 -14.50
C ILE A 112 0.56 7.76 -13.89
N ASP A 113 -0.73 7.89 -13.60
CA ASP A 113 -1.32 9.03 -12.90
C ASP A 113 -1.21 8.78 -11.38
N VAL A 114 -0.13 9.28 -10.80
CA VAL A 114 0.32 8.96 -9.43
C VAL A 114 -0.50 9.76 -8.41
N ASN A 115 -0.97 10.96 -8.78
CA ASN A 115 -1.78 11.80 -7.91
C ASN A 115 -3.30 11.60 -8.11
N ASP A 116 -3.70 10.79 -9.10
CA ASP A 116 -5.08 10.46 -9.51
C ASP A 116 -5.93 11.68 -9.91
N ASP A 117 -5.29 12.73 -10.45
CA ASP A 117 -5.97 13.95 -10.89
C ASP A 117 -6.56 13.86 -12.31
N GLY A 118 -6.31 12.75 -13.01
CA GLY A 118 -6.78 12.48 -14.36
C GLY A 118 -5.85 12.99 -15.47
N LEU A 119 -4.72 13.61 -15.14
CA LEU A 119 -3.71 14.08 -16.07
C LEU A 119 -2.37 13.42 -15.76
N ILE A 120 -1.65 12.97 -16.79
CA ILE A 120 -0.27 12.50 -16.63
C ILE A 120 0.67 13.68 -16.93
N THR A 121 1.32 14.20 -15.89
CA THR A 121 2.19 15.37 -15.95
C THR A 121 3.52 15.13 -15.24
N PRO A 122 4.51 16.03 -15.37
CA PRO A 122 5.74 15.93 -14.59
C PRO A 122 5.54 15.91 -13.06
N ILE A 123 4.37 16.32 -12.55
CA ILE A 123 4.05 16.25 -11.12
C ILE A 123 4.03 14.80 -10.63
N ASP A 124 3.51 13.87 -11.43
CA ASP A 124 3.45 12.44 -11.10
C ASP A 124 4.85 11.87 -10.87
N ALA A 125 5.79 12.20 -11.78
CA ALA A 125 7.19 11.80 -11.65
C ALA A 125 7.86 12.43 -10.42
N LEU A 126 7.59 13.72 -10.17
CA LEU A 126 8.18 14.43 -9.02
C LEU A 126 7.76 13.85 -7.68
N GLN A 127 6.53 13.35 -7.55
CA GLN A 127 6.07 12.70 -6.31
C GLN A 127 6.89 11.44 -5.99
N ILE A 128 7.12 10.59 -6.99
CA ILE A 128 7.95 9.38 -6.85
C ILE A 128 9.41 9.77 -6.55
N ILE A 129 9.97 10.74 -7.27
CA ILE A 129 11.36 11.21 -7.05
C ILE A 129 11.54 11.74 -5.63
N ASN A 130 10.59 12.53 -5.14
CA ASN A 130 10.65 13.07 -3.79
C ASN A 130 10.66 11.94 -2.75
N GLU A 131 9.82 10.92 -2.93
CA GLU A 131 9.80 9.78 -2.00
C GLU A 131 11.04 8.90 -2.08
N LEU A 132 11.62 8.71 -3.28
CA LEU A 132 12.91 8.06 -3.46
C LEU A 132 14.04 8.86 -2.80
N ASN A 133 14.06 10.19 -2.92
CA ASN A 133 15.08 11.03 -2.30
C ASN A 133 14.95 11.09 -0.78
N ARG A 134 13.74 10.94 -0.23
CA ARG A 134 13.50 10.96 1.22
C ARG A 134 13.93 9.68 1.93
N GLY A 135 13.77 8.52 1.30
CA GLY A 135 13.97 7.24 1.98
C GLY A 135 14.62 6.14 1.13
N GLY A 136 15.06 6.46 -0.07
CA GLY A 136 15.60 5.48 -1.02
C GLY A 136 14.53 4.51 -1.55
N ALA A 137 15.01 3.54 -2.31
CA ALA A 137 14.21 2.41 -2.76
C ALA A 137 13.88 1.49 -1.58
N ARG A 138 12.61 1.07 -1.47
CA ARG A 138 12.10 0.32 -0.31
C ARG A 138 10.83 -0.43 -0.64
N THR A 139 10.47 -1.41 0.18
CA THR A 139 9.14 -2.03 0.09
C THR A 139 8.06 -1.06 0.56
N LEU A 140 6.92 -1.08 -0.13
CA LEU A 140 5.73 -0.30 0.22
C LEU A 140 4.73 -1.11 1.08
N ILE A 141 4.94 -2.43 1.16
CA ILE A 141 4.15 -3.33 2.00
C ILE A 141 4.32 -2.92 3.46
N GLY A 142 3.20 -2.59 4.12
CA GLY A 142 3.20 -2.13 5.50
C GLY A 142 3.86 -0.76 5.73
N SER A 143 4.03 0.06 4.68
CA SER A 143 4.61 1.39 4.84
C SER A 143 3.62 2.40 5.43
N ASP A 144 4.12 3.23 6.35
CA ASP A 144 3.37 4.31 7.01
C ASP A 144 3.40 5.63 6.20
N LEU A 145 3.69 5.57 4.90
CA LEU A 145 3.73 6.76 4.08
C LEU A 145 2.33 7.41 4.04
N PRO A 146 2.27 8.75 3.93
CA PRO A 146 1.03 9.43 3.59
C PRO A 146 0.47 8.86 2.29
N PHE A 147 -0.81 8.51 2.31
CA PHE A 147 -1.54 7.95 1.17
C PHE A 147 -2.84 8.74 0.98
N PRO A 148 -3.24 9.07 -0.26
CA PRO A 148 -2.44 9.03 -1.51
C PRO A 148 -1.20 9.94 -1.43
N PRO A 149 -0.15 9.76 -2.26
CA PRO A 149 -0.14 9.30 -3.67
C PRO A 149 0.12 7.80 -3.98
N TYR A 150 -0.12 7.40 -5.24
CA TYR A 150 0.04 6.05 -5.81
C TYR A 150 1.41 5.84 -6.47
N ILE A 151 2.45 5.71 -5.66
CA ILE A 151 3.85 5.73 -6.10
C ILE A 151 4.39 4.40 -6.65
N ASP A 152 3.59 3.34 -6.67
CA ASP A 152 3.92 2.03 -7.24
C ASP A 152 3.25 1.89 -8.63
N THR A 153 4.01 2.18 -9.69
CA THR A 153 3.45 2.26 -11.05
C THR A 153 3.39 0.91 -11.74
N ASN A 154 4.21 -0.06 -11.32
CA ASN A 154 4.26 -1.41 -11.91
C ASN A 154 3.56 -2.49 -11.04
N ALA A 155 3.03 -2.10 -9.88
CA ALA A 155 2.33 -2.94 -8.91
C ALA A 155 3.19 -4.08 -8.32
N ASP A 156 4.50 -3.89 -8.20
CA ASP A 156 5.40 -4.91 -7.64
C ASP A 156 5.55 -4.82 -6.11
N GLY A 157 4.92 -3.83 -5.47
CA GLY A 157 4.95 -3.60 -4.03
C GLY A 157 6.24 -2.94 -3.54
N LEU A 158 7.08 -2.44 -4.45
CA LEU A 158 8.31 -1.73 -4.16
C LEU A 158 8.23 -0.30 -4.70
N LEU A 159 8.88 0.63 -4.00
CA LEU A 159 9.22 1.93 -4.54
C LEU A 159 10.65 1.86 -5.05
N THR A 160 10.84 1.98 -6.36
CA THR A 160 12.14 1.90 -7.02
C THR A 160 12.30 2.98 -8.09
N PRO A 161 13.52 3.21 -8.60
CA PRO A 161 13.71 4.06 -9.78
C PRO A 161 12.94 3.59 -11.01
N ASN A 162 12.56 2.30 -11.11
CA ASN A 162 11.75 1.83 -12.23
C ASN A 162 10.37 2.50 -12.26
N ASP A 163 9.81 2.83 -11.09
CA ASP A 163 8.49 3.45 -11.00
C ASP A 163 8.43 4.83 -11.64
N VAL A 164 9.42 5.68 -11.32
CA VAL A 164 9.54 7.00 -11.96
C VAL A 164 9.86 6.88 -13.45
N LEU A 165 10.65 5.87 -13.86
CA LEU A 165 10.98 5.66 -15.26
C LEU A 165 9.75 5.32 -16.10
N GLN A 166 8.75 4.62 -15.56
CA GLN A 166 7.48 4.39 -16.26
C GLN A 166 6.80 5.71 -16.62
N VAL A 167 6.72 6.63 -15.66
CA VAL A 167 6.09 7.96 -15.86
C VAL A 167 6.86 8.81 -16.86
N ILE A 168 8.18 8.90 -16.71
CA ILE A 168 9.03 9.69 -17.62
C ILE A 168 8.94 9.15 -19.05
N ASN A 169 9.00 7.83 -19.23
CA ASN A 169 8.87 7.21 -20.55
C ASN A 169 7.51 7.49 -21.17
N TYR A 170 6.43 7.42 -20.39
CA TYR A 170 5.09 7.78 -20.86
C TYR A 170 5.05 9.24 -21.34
N ILE A 171 5.51 10.17 -20.51
CA ILE A 171 5.51 11.60 -20.86
C ILE A 171 6.34 11.84 -22.12
N ASN A 172 7.54 11.26 -22.25
CA ASN A 172 8.38 11.43 -23.42
C ASN A 172 7.76 10.83 -24.70
N ALA A 173 7.01 9.73 -24.59
CA ALA A 173 6.30 9.14 -25.72
C ALA A 173 5.07 9.97 -26.15
N HIS A 174 4.40 10.64 -25.22
CA HIS A 174 3.13 11.34 -25.46
C HIS A 174 3.26 12.87 -25.56
N SER A 175 4.38 13.44 -25.14
CA SER A 175 4.71 14.86 -25.32
C SER A 175 5.03 15.20 -26.78
N VAL A 176 5.40 14.20 -27.60
CA VAL A 176 5.71 14.37 -29.03
C VAL A 176 4.46 14.27 -29.92
N SER A 177 3.30 13.84 -29.38
CA SER A 177 2.09 13.55 -30.18
C SER A 177 0.84 14.39 -29.81
N GLY A 178 1.01 15.51 -29.11
CA GLY A 178 -0.09 16.25 -28.47
C GLY A 178 -0.16 17.76 -28.76
N ARG A 179 0.08 18.20 -30.00
CA ARG A 179 -0.54 19.42 -30.52
C ARG A 179 -1.74 19.05 -31.40
N SER A 180 -2.81 18.57 -30.77
CA SER A 180 -4.16 18.65 -31.35
C SER A 180 -4.80 19.95 -30.89
N GLY A 181 -4.37 21.04 -31.51
CA GLY A 181 -4.95 22.37 -31.41
C GLY A 181 -4.78 23.03 -32.77
N GLU A 182 -5.86 23.04 -33.54
CA GLU A 182 -5.93 23.70 -34.85
C GLU A 182 -5.67 25.20 -34.69
N GLY A 183 -4.48 25.60 -35.10
CA GLY A 183 -4.06 26.98 -35.27
C GLY A 183 -2.82 26.93 -36.14
N GLU A 184 -2.97 27.26 -37.42
CA GLU A 184 -1.86 27.34 -38.36
C GLU A 184 -0.71 28.13 -37.73
N PRO A 185 0.52 27.59 -37.65
CA PRO A 185 1.66 28.46 -37.60
C PRO A 185 1.75 29.10 -38.99
N SER A 186 1.37 30.39 -39.09
CA SER A 186 2.00 31.25 -40.09
C SER A 186 3.49 31.03 -39.96
N GLN A 187 4.11 30.42 -40.97
CA GLN A 187 5.56 30.28 -41.06
C GLN A 187 6.16 31.68 -41.08
N THR A 188 6.41 32.24 -39.91
CA THR A 188 7.47 33.24 -39.76
C THR A 188 8.74 32.42 -39.72
N THR A 189 9.32 32.20 -40.89
CA THR A 189 10.71 31.82 -41.05
C THR A 189 11.55 32.92 -40.42
N VAL A 190 11.80 32.83 -39.11
CA VAL A 190 12.97 33.46 -38.52
C VAL A 190 14.15 32.63 -38.96
N ALA A 191 14.75 33.02 -40.08
CA ALA A 191 16.06 32.55 -40.46
C ALA A 191 17.01 32.98 -39.33
N PHE A 192 17.34 32.06 -38.43
CA PHE A 192 18.48 32.23 -37.54
C PHE A 192 19.70 32.11 -38.44
N THR A 193 20.17 33.24 -38.97
CA THR A 193 21.52 33.32 -39.54
C THR A 193 22.46 32.97 -38.40
N ALA A 194 23.00 31.75 -38.44
CA ALA A 194 24.01 31.32 -37.50
C ALA A 194 25.16 32.34 -37.56
N ASP A 195 25.39 33.03 -36.45
CA ASP A 195 26.66 33.72 -36.23
C ASP A 195 27.77 32.65 -36.30
N PRO A 196 28.76 32.75 -37.21
CA PRO A 196 29.82 31.74 -37.35
C PRO A 196 30.70 31.59 -36.10
N GLN A 197 30.53 32.41 -35.06
CA GLN A 197 31.40 32.41 -33.87
C GLN A 197 30.86 31.66 -32.63
N MET A 198 29.71 30.96 -32.71
CA MET A 198 29.18 30.16 -31.58
C MET A 198 29.08 28.65 -31.85
N ALA A 199 29.82 28.13 -32.82
CA ALA A 199 30.00 26.68 -33.00
C ALA A 199 31.10 26.15 -32.04
N ALA A 200 30.83 26.14 -30.74
CA ALA A 200 31.53 25.22 -29.84
C ALA A 200 30.82 23.86 -29.91
N PRO A 201 31.53 22.73 -30.05
CA PRO A 201 30.91 21.41 -30.05
C PRO A 201 30.18 21.21 -28.72
N ILE A 202 28.91 20.76 -28.78
CA ILE A 202 28.26 20.15 -27.61
C ILE A 202 29.07 18.89 -27.33
N ASP A 203 29.89 18.94 -26.29
CA ASP A 203 30.78 17.85 -25.89
C ASP A 203 29.90 16.71 -25.35
N THR A 204 29.48 15.81 -26.23
CA THR A 204 28.93 14.52 -25.85
C THR A 204 30.03 13.80 -25.09
N PHE A 205 29.97 13.75 -23.76
CA PHE A 205 30.94 13.02 -22.94
C PHE A 205 31.05 11.56 -23.44
N PRO A 206 32.13 11.18 -24.15
CA PRO A 206 32.27 9.83 -24.65
C PRO A 206 32.69 8.96 -23.47
N ILE A 207 32.10 7.76 -23.35
CA ILE A 207 32.48 6.75 -22.34
C ILE A 207 33.99 6.41 -22.43
N ASP A 208 34.62 6.71 -23.57
CA ASP A 208 36.06 6.57 -23.81
C ASP A 208 36.95 7.53 -22.99
N ARG A 209 36.39 8.59 -22.37
CA ARG A 209 37.14 9.49 -21.49
C ARG A 209 37.30 9.02 -20.04
N LEU A 210 36.67 7.90 -19.64
CA LEU A 210 36.86 7.35 -18.30
C LEU A 210 38.19 6.60 -18.15
N LEU A 211 38.76 6.08 -19.25
CA LEU A 211 40.02 5.32 -19.21
C LEU A 211 41.28 6.20 -19.29
N ALA A 212 41.18 7.42 -19.84
CA ALA A 212 42.30 8.36 -19.87
C ALA A 212 42.48 9.14 -18.54
N GLN A 213 41.41 9.29 -17.74
CA GLN A 213 41.49 9.95 -16.44
C GLN A 213 41.99 9.02 -15.32
N LEU A 214 42.06 7.71 -15.56
CA LEU A 214 42.60 6.73 -14.61
C LEU A 214 44.12 6.53 -14.73
N ASP A 215 44.74 6.94 -15.84
CA ASP A 215 46.21 6.87 -16.03
C ASP A 215 46.93 8.11 -15.48
N ASP A 216 46.29 9.29 -15.46
CA ASP A 216 46.88 10.54 -14.93
C ASP A 216 46.88 10.61 -13.39
N ASP A 217 46.03 9.82 -12.71
CA ASP A 217 45.93 9.78 -11.25
C ASP A 217 46.90 8.77 -10.60
N GLN A 218 47.68 7.99 -11.38
CA GLN A 218 48.67 7.05 -10.82
C GLN A 218 49.93 7.74 -10.28
N ASP A 219 50.25 8.95 -10.76
CA ASP A 219 51.45 9.67 -10.30
C ASP A 219 51.24 10.43 -8.98
N GLY A 220 49.98 10.71 -8.60
CA GLY A 220 49.62 11.40 -7.36
C GLY A 220 49.66 10.54 -6.07
N TRP A 221 49.73 9.20 -6.20
CA TRP A 221 49.77 8.30 -5.04
C TRP A 221 51.18 8.01 -4.51
N SER A 222 52.22 8.45 -5.21
CA SER A 222 53.62 8.21 -4.82
C SER A 222 54.17 9.19 -3.76
N GLU A 223 53.58 10.38 -3.59
CA GLU A 223 54.01 11.37 -2.59
C GLU A 223 53.41 11.16 -1.18
N LEU A 224 52.35 10.35 -1.02
CA LEU A 224 51.71 10.11 0.28
C LEU A 224 52.27 8.91 1.08
N LEU A 225 53.29 8.21 0.57
CA LEU A 225 53.98 7.11 1.29
C LEU A 225 55.45 7.40 1.61
N SER A 226 55.92 8.64 1.44
CA SER A 226 57.28 9.07 1.82
C SER A 226 57.35 9.81 3.15
N THR A 227 56.23 9.99 3.85
CA THR A 227 56.23 10.62 5.19
C THR A 227 55.48 9.74 6.18
N TYR A 228 56.04 8.56 6.49
CA TYR A 228 55.99 7.89 7.78
C TYR A 228 57.01 6.74 7.82
#